data_AF-A0A7J2X3Y4-F1
#
_entry.id   AF-A0A7J2X3Y4-F1
#
_cell.length_a   1.000
_cell.length_b   1.000
_cell.length_c   1.000
_cell.angle_alpha   90.00
_cell.angle_beta   90.00
_cell.angle_gamma   90.00
#
_symmetry.space_group_name_H-M   'P 1'
#
loop_
_entity.id
_entity.type
_entity.pdbx_description
1 polymer ?
#
loop_
_entity_poly.entity_id
_entity_poly.type
_entity_poly.pdbx_seq_one_letter_code
_entity_poly.pdbx_strand_id
1 'polypeptide(L)'
;MVFYMATYLVDKIADYVIDLKTREVPFEISKLVKERVLDSIATAIGALNSPPIKAIYNTLKDIAGKGSYGFGFGEVSPDQASFLNGCLVRYLDFNDTYLSKEALHPSDNIPGIWAVGEYVGVDGETFIKGIIASYELSCRLADASSIRNRGWDHVTYIAIASSVGAS
;
A
#
# COMPACT_ATOMS: atom_id res chain seq x y z
N MET A 1 -11.39 24.81 -33.76
CA MET A 1 -10.03 24.62 -33.22
C MET A 1 -10.13 23.53 -32.16
N VAL A 2 -9.75 22.30 -32.49
CA VAL A 2 -9.82 21.16 -31.55
C VAL A 2 -8.49 21.13 -30.82
N PHE A 3 -8.48 21.50 -29.54
CA PHE A 3 -7.34 21.26 -28.68
C PHE A 3 -7.28 19.76 -28.38
N TYR A 4 -6.33 19.05 -28.98
CA TYR A 4 -5.91 17.75 -28.45
C TYR A 4 -5.18 18.03 -27.14
N MET A 5 -5.86 17.92 -25.99
CA MET A 5 -5.15 17.80 -24.71
C MET A 5 -4.40 16.46 -24.75
N ALA A 6 -3.08 16.51 -24.66
CA ALA A 6 -2.28 15.30 -24.51
C ALA A 6 -2.68 14.61 -23.21
N THR A 7 -3.17 13.36 -23.30
CA THR A 7 -3.47 12.55 -22.12
C THR A 7 -2.16 12.04 -21.52
N TYR A 8 -1.80 12.52 -20.34
CA TYR A 8 -0.62 12.08 -19.60
C TYR A 8 -0.90 10.75 -18.87
N LEU A 9 0.16 10.06 -18.45
CA LEU A 9 0.02 8.83 -17.66
C LEU A 9 -0.74 9.09 -16.35
N VAL A 10 -0.48 10.23 -15.70
CA VAL A 10 -1.17 10.62 -14.47
C VAL A 10 -2.68 10.82 -14.68
N ASP A 11 -3.09 11.33 -15.85
CA ASP A 11 -4.52 11.47 -16.19
C ASP A 11 -5.17 10.09 -16.30
N LYS A 12 -4.50 9.14 -16.96
CA LYS A 12 -5.02 7.75 -17.08
C LYS A 12 -5.12 7.05 -15.73
N ILE A 13 -4.19 7.32 -14.82
CA ILE A 13 -4.22 6.78 -13.45
C ILE A 13 -5.41 7.38 -12.69
N ALA A 14 -5.58 8.71 -12.76
CA ALA A 14 -6.70 9.39 -12.12
C ALA A 14 -8.05 8.89 -12.65
N ASP A 15 -8.20 8.79 -13.97
CA ASP A 15 -9.41 8.26 -14.62
C ASP A 15 -9.72 6.83 -14.16
N TYR A 16 -8.71 5.96 -14.06
CA TYR A 16 -8.88 4.60 -13.57
C TYR A 16 -9.37 4.57 -12.12
N VAL A 17 -8.79 5.39 -11.23
CA VAL A 17 -9.18 5.46 -9.82
C VAL A 17 -10.60 5.98 -9.67
N ILE A 18 -10.96 7.05 -10.40
CA ILE A 18 -12.31 7.63 -10.39
C ILE A 18 -13.33 6.61 -10.87
N ASP A 19 -13.05 5.90 -11.96
CA ASP A 19 -13.95 4.88 -12.48
C ASP A 19 -14.10 3.72 -11.48
N LEU A 20 -12.99 3.24 -10.90
CA LEU A 20 -12.99 2.15 -9.91
C LEU A 20 -13.86 2.46 -8.68
N LYS A 21 -13.99 3.72 -8.26
CA LYS A 21 -14.87 4.12 -7.14
C LYS A 21 -16.32 3.69 -7.40
N THR A 22 -16.78 3.72 -8.65
CA THR A 22 -18.16 3.36 -9.04
C THR A 22 -18.33 1.91 -9.47
N ARG A 23 -17.24 1.20 -9.77
CA ARG A 23 -17.30 -0.20 -10.20
C ARG A 23 -17.71 -1.11 -9.05
N GLU A 24 -18.55 -2.10 -9.36
CA GLU A 24 -18.78 -3.23 -8.47
C GLU A 24 -17.52 -4.10 -8.42
N VAL A 25 -17.09 -4.49 -7.21
CA VAL A 25 -15.96 -5.40 -7.03
C VAL A 25 -16.50 -6.83 -6.99
N PRO A 26 -16.15 -7.69 -7.97
CA PRO A 26 -16.59 -9.08 -7.94
C PRO A 26 -16.15 -9.78 -6.65
N PHE A 27 -16.99 -10.69 -6.15
CA PHE A 27 -16.73 -11.40 -4.90
C PHE A 27 -15.34 -12.06 -4.86
N GLU A 28 -14.93 -12.72 -5.96
CA GLU A 28 -13.62 -13.39 -6.03
C GLU A 28 -12.46 -12.41 -5.90
N ILE A 29 -12.57 -11.20 -6.45
CA ILE A 29 -11.55 -10.16 -6.31
C ILE A 29 -11.53 -9.64 -4.87
N SER A 30 -12.70 -9.35 -4.29
CA SER A 30 -12.81 -8.93 -2.89
C SER A 30 -12.20 -9.99 -1.94
N LYS A 31 -12.43 -11.27 -2.22
CA LYS A 31 -11.88 -12.38 -1.45
C LYS A 31 -10.34 -12.42 -1.53
N LEU A 32 -9.76 -12.31 -2.72
CA LEU A 32 -8.31 -12.28 -2.89
C LEU A 32 -7.66 -11.10 -2.15
N VAL A 33 -8.28 -9.91 -2.20
CA VAL A 33 -7.80 -8.74 -1.44
C VAL A 33 -7.82 -9.01 0.06
N LYS A 34 -8.92 -9.57 0.59
CA LYS A 34 -9.02 -9.94 2.02
C LYS A 34 -7.96 -10.95 2.42
N GLU A 35 -7.64 -11.91 1.56
CA GLU A 35 -6.56 -12.87 1.79
C GLU A 35 -5.18 -12.19 1.85
N ARG A 36 -4.90 -11.21 0.98
CA ARG A 36 -3.65 -10.41 1.04
C ARG A 36 -3.56 -9.56 2.31
N VAL A 37 -4.68 -9.00 2.76
CA VAL A 37 -4.75 -8.27 4.03
C VAL A 37 -4.44 -9.21 5.20
N LEU A 38 -5.06 -10.39 5.26
CA LEU A 38 -4.81 -11.38 6.31
C LEU A 38 -3.35 -11.87 6.30
N ASP A 39 -2.80 -12.12 5.12
CA ASP A 39 -1.40 -12.53 4.93
C ASP A 39 -0.41 -11.44 5.43
N SER A 40 -0.70 -10.18 5.13
CA SER A 40 0.09 -9.03 5.60
C SER A 40 0.06 -8.94 7.13
N ILE A 41 -1.11 -9.12 7.76
CA ILE A 41 -1.23 -9.15 9.22
C ILE A 41 -0.45 -10.32 9.81
N ALA A 42 -0.53 -11.51 9.21
CA ALA A 42 0.20 -12.69 9.68
C ALA A 42 1.73 -12.45 9.65
N THR A 43 2.23 -11.86 8.56
CA THR A 43 3.64 -11.48 8.42
C THR A 43 4.03 -10.43 9.47
N ALA A 44 3.19 -9.41 9.67
CA ALA A 44 3.40 -8.38 10.69
C ALA A 44 3.49 -8.97 12.10
N ILE A 45 2.60 -9.90 12.46
CA ILE A 45 2.62 -10.60 13.75
C ILE A 45 3.95 -11.34 13.94
N GLY A 46 4.44 -12.04 12.91
CA GLY A 46 5.74 -12.70 12.94
C GLY A 46 6.89 -11.72 13.19
N ALA A 47 6.79 -10.49 12.69
CA ALA A 47 7.81 -9.47 12.79
C ALA A 47 7.83 -8.69 14.11
N LEU A 48 6.74 -8.69 14.91
CA LEU A 48 6.54 -7.82 16.09
C LEU A 48 7.74 -7.72 17.04
N ASN A 49 8.38 -8.84 17.32
CA ASN A 49 9.46 -8.91 18.31
C ASN A 49 10.86 -8.63 17.75
N SER A 50 10.97 -8.34 16.46
CA SER A 50 12.24 -8.17 15.76
C SER A 50 12.98 -6.91 16.22
N PRO A 51 14.33 -6.96 16.29
CA PRO A 51 15.11 -5.82 16.76
C PRO A 51 14.85 -4.51 15.98
N PRO A 52 14.74 -4.50 14.64
CA PRO A 52 14.47 -3.25 13.91
C PRO A 52 13.10 -2.64 14.21
N ILE A 53 12.07 -3.46 14.39
CA ILE A 53 10.73 -3.00 14.78
C ILE A 53 10.77 -2.32 16.16
N LYS A 54 11.46 -2.93 17.13
CA LYS A 54 11.64 -2.32 18.46
C LYS A 54 12.41 -1.01 18.40
N ALA A 55 13.44 -0.92 17.54
CA ALA A 55 14.19 0.32 17.34
C ALA A 55 13.29 1.42 16.76
N ILE A 56 12.53 1.10 15.71
CA ILE A 56 11.57 2.03 15.08
C ILE A 56 10.55 2.53 16.10
N TYR A 57 9.90 1.62 16.83
CA TYR A 57 8.91 2.02 17.84
C TYR A 57 9.52 2.92 18.92
N ASN A 58 10.73 2.63 19.39
CA ASN A 58 11.42 3.47 20.37
C ASN A 58 11.76 4.87 19.83
N THR A 59 11.98 5.02 18.53
CA THR A 59 12.17 6.34 17.90
C THR A 59 10.85 7.11 17.76
N LEU A 60 9.74 6.42 17.53
CA LEU A 60 8.45 7.05 17.24
C LEU A 60 7.58 7.31 18.48
N LYS A 61 7.71 6.52 19.55
CA LYS A 61 6.78 6.51 20.70
C LYS A 61 6.62 7.86 21.42
N ASP A 62 7.62 8.73 21.32
CA ASP A 62 7.62 10.05 21.99
C ASP A 62 7.04 11.17 21.10
N ILE A 63 6.77 10.87 19.82
CA ILE A 63 6.11 11.79 18.89
C ILE A 63 4.59 11.64 19.07
N ALA A 64 3.93 12.73 19.45
CA ALA A 64 2.50 12.75 19.69
C ALA A 64 1.69 12.63 18.38
N GLY A 65 0.63 11.83 18.42
CA GLY A 65 -0.27 11.62 17.30
C GLY A 65 -1.31 10.55 17.62
N LYS A 66 -2.51 10.67 17.05
CA LYS A 66 -3.58 9.67 17.17
C LYS A 66 -4.39 9.62 15.88
N GLY A 67 -5.12 8.52 15.70
CA GLY A 67 -6.09 8.36 14.62
C GLY A 67 -5.87 7.13 13.75
N SER A 68 -4.78 6.39 13.95
CA SER A 68 -4.56 5.08 13.30
C SER A 68 -3.84 4.12 14.24
N TYR A 69 -4.00 2.82 14.03
CA TYR A 69 -3.45 1.78 14.87
C TYR A 69 -2.13 1.24 14.33
N GLY A 70 -1.06 1.39 15.11
CA GLY A 70 0.18 0.64 14.92
C GLY A 70 -0.03 -0.81 15.38
N PHE A 71 0.11 -1.78 14.48
CA PHE A 71 -0.14 -3.19 14.75
C PHE A 71 0.71 -3.68 15.94
N GLY A 72 0.06 -3.99 17.07
CA GLY A 72 0.72 -4.42 18.31
C GLY A 72 1.31 -3.29 19.17
N PHE A 73 1.14 -2.02 18.78
CA PHE A 73 1.73 -0.85 19.44
C PHE A 73 0.72 0.22 19.87
N GLY A 74 -0.56 0.10 19.49
CA GLY A 74 -1.62 1.02 19.90
C GLY A 74 -1.86 2.17 18.93
N GLU A 75 -2.65 3.16 19.34
CA GLU A 75 -2.94 4.34 18.52
C GLU A 75 -1.72 5.28 18.41
N VAL A 76 -1.45 5.71 17.18
CA VAL A 76 -0.41 6.68 16.79
C VAL A 76 -0.95 7.58 15.68
N SER A 77 -0.14 8.53 15.18
CA SER A 77 -0.53 9.28 13.97
C SER A 77 -0.58 8.39 12.72
N PRO A 78 -1.35 8.75 11.67
CA PRO A 78 -1.47 7.94 10.47
C PRO A 78 -0.14 7.69 9.74
N ASP A 79 0.76 8.67 9.70
CA ASP A 79 2.09 8.53 9.11
C ASP A 79 2.97 7.55 9.91
N GLN A 80 2.91 7.61 11.24
CA GLN A 80 3.59 6.64 12.11
C GLN A 80 3.02 5.23 11.95
N ALA A 81 1.69 5.08 11.92
CA ALA A 81 1.03 3.80 11.72
C ALA A 81 1.42 3.21 10.35
N SER A 82 1.37 4.03 9.29
CA SER A 82 1.79 3.63 7.94
C SER A 82 3.22 3.10 7.93
N PHE A 83 4.17 3.84 8.53
CA PHE A 83 5.58 3.44 8.54
C PHE A 83 5.82 2.20 9.40
N LEU A 84 5.29 2.17 10.63
CA LEU A 84 5.47 1.05 11.56
C LEU A 84 4.87 -0.25 10.99
N ASN A 85 3.64 -0.17 10.49
CA ASN A 85 2.94 -1.31 9.89
C ASN A 85 3.62 -1.74 8.59
N GLY A 86 4.11 -0.80 7.78
CA GLY A 86 4.94 -1.06 6.59
C GLY A 86 6.18 -1.88 6.91
N CYS A 87 6.95 -1.44 7.92
CA CYS A 87 8.12 -2.18 8.37
C CYS A 87 7.75 -3.57 8.90
N LEU A 88 6.67 -3.71 9.67
CA LEU A 88 6.21 -5.00 10.17
C LEU A 88 5.87 -5.97 9.03
N VAL A 89 5.08 -5.55 8.05
CA VAL A 89 4.68 -6.37 6.91
C VAL A 89 5.88 -6.80 6.08
N ARG A 90 6.84 -5.90 5.85
CA ARG A 90 7.96 -6.18 4.95
C ARG A 90 9.13 -6.93 5.60
N TYR A 91 9.32 -6.79 6.91
CA TYR A 91 10.61 -7.11 7.57
C TYR A 91 11.08 -8.56 7.37
N LEU A 92 10.18 -9.54 7.45
CA LEU A 92 10.54 -10.95 7.35
C LEU A 92 10.70 -11.46 5.93
N ASP A 93 10.34 -10.65 4.92
CA ASP A 93 10.31 -11.06 3.51
C ASP A 93 9.39 -12.26 3.24
N PHE A 94 8.32 -12.39 4.03
CA PHE A 94 7.30 -13.45 3.91
C PHE A 94 5.99 -12.97 3.28
N ASN A 95 5.88 -11.67 2.99
CA ASN A 95 4.72 -11.09 2.34
C ASN A 95 4.69 -11.41 0.84
N ASP A 96 3.53 -11.17 0.20
CA ASP A 96 3.30 -11.54 -1.20
C ASP A 96 4.37 -11.01 -2.16
N THR A 97 4.51 -11.66 -3.32
CA THR A 97 5.50 -11.27 -4.34
C THR A 97 4.85 -11.30 -5.72
N TYR A 98 5.14 -10.28 -6.52
CA TYR A 98 4.82 -10.22 -7.94
C TYR A 98 6.10 -10.23 -8.76
N LEU A 99 6.28 -11.27 -9.56
CA LEU A 99 7.48 -11.49 -10.39
C LEU A 99 7.19 -11.07 -11.83
N SER A 100 7.75 -9.92 -12.22
CA SER A 100 7.68 -9.39 -13.59
C SER A 100 9.03 -8.81 -14.02
N LYS A 101 9.07 -7.88 -14.98
CA LYS A 101 10.34 -7.22 -15.37
C LYS A 101 10.99 -6.55 -14.15
N GLU A 102 10.20 -5.91 -13.31
CA GLU A 102 10.59 -5.52 -11.95
C GLU A 102 9.89 -6.43 -10.95
N ALA A 103 10.64 -7.16 -10.12
CA ALA A 103 10.06 -7.93 -9.02
C ALA A 103 9.78 -7.02 -7.82
N LEU A 104 8.57 -7.07 -7.27
CA LEU A 104 8.12 -6.26 -6.13
C LEU A 104 7.12 -6.99 -5.23
N HIS A 105 6.80 -6.40 -4.09
CA HIS A 105 5.80 -6.88 -3.13
C HIS A 105 4.60 -5.92 -3.10
N PRO A 106 3.49 -6.22 -3.80
CA PRO A 106 2.34 -5.33 -3.83
C PRO A 106 1.72 -5.07 -2.43
N SER A 107 1.81 -6.03 -1.51
CA SER A 107 1.31 -5.90 -0.13
C SER A 107 1.97 -4.79 0.67
N ASP A 108 3.15 -4.30 0.25
CA ASP A 108 3.79 -3.14 0.88
C ASP A 108 2.92 -1.87 0.83
N ASN A 109 1.92 -1.81 -0.06
CA ASN A 109 0.95 -0.71 -0.13
C ASN A 109 -0.13 -0.77 0.98
N ILE A 110 -0.45 -1.98 1.49
CA ILE A 110 -1.59 -2.19 2.40
C ILE A 110 -1.46 -1.36 3.70
N PRO A 111 -0.31 -1.31 4.38
CA PRO A 111 -0.15 -0.56 5.63
C PRO A 111 -0.48 0.93 5.54
N GLY A 112 -0.05 1.59 4.46
CA GLY A 112 -0.32 3.01 4.25
C GLY A 112 -1.79 3.29 3.96
N ILE A 113 -2.39 2.46 3.10
CA ILE A 113 -3.82 2.55 2.77
C ILE A 113 -4.67 2.27 4.02
N TRP A 114 -4.27 1.30 4.85
CA TRP A 114 -4.94 1.00 6.11
C TRP A 114 -4.88 2.19 7.06
N ALA A 115 -3.69 2.75 7.29
CA ALA A 115 -3.52 3.86 8.22
C ALA A 115 -4.37 5.07 7.81
N VAL A 116 -4.34 5.44 6.52
CA VAL A 116 -5.16 6.55 5.99
C VAL A 116 -6.65 6.21 6.06
N GLY A 117 -7.04 5.01 5.65
CA GLY A 117 -8.43 4.55 5.65
C GLY A 117 -9.05 4.55 7.05
N GLU A 118 -8.31 4.09 8.06
CA GLU A 118 -8.70 4.14 9.46
C GLU A 118 -8.84 5.59 9.95
N TYR A 119 -7.88 6.45 9.60
CA TYR A 119 -7.89 7.85 10.01
C TYR A 119 -9.11 8.64 9.50
N VAL A 120 -9.52 8.39 8.26
CA VAL A 120 -10.66 9.09 7.63
C VAL A 120 -11.98 8.32 7.81
N GLY A 121 -11.95 7.10 8.36
CA GLY A 121 -13.13 6.29 8.65
C GLY A 121 -13.81 5.69 7.41
N VAL A 122 -13.03 5.16 6.44
CA VAL A 122 -13.61 4.51 5.26
C VAL A 122 -14.25 3.17 5.60
N ASP A 123 -15.22 2.76 4.78
CA ASP A 123 -15.80 1.41 4.85
C ASP A 123 -14.89 0.36 4.20
N GLY A 124 -15.22 -0.91 4.43
CA GLY A 124 -14.43 -2.04 3.91
C GLY A 124 -14.40 -2.12 2.37
N GLU A 125 -15.46 -1.68 1.68
CA GLU A 125 -15.48 -1.68 0.22
C GLU A 125 -14.51 -0.64 -0.34
N THR A 126 -14.53 0.58 0.20
CA THR A 126 -13.62 1.66 -0.16
C THR A 126 -12.17 1.25 0.13
N PHE A 127 -11.91 0.63 1.28
CA PHE A 127 -10.59 0.08 1.61
C PHE A 127 -10.10 -0.95 0.59
N ILE A 128 -10.96 -1.92 0.22
CA ILE A 128 -10.64 -2.94 -0.78
C ILE A 128 -10.34 -2.30 -2.14
N LYS A 129 -11.12 -1.30 -2.57
CA LYS A 129 -10.89 -0.56 -3.82
C LYS A 129 -9.55 0.17 -3.82
N GLY A 130 -9.14 0.78 -2.70
CA GLY A 130 -7.82 1.38 -2.55
C GLY A 130 -6.68 0.37 -2.73
N ILE A 131 -6.81 -0.81 -2.13
CA ILE A 131 -5.83 -1.89 -2.32
C ILE A 131 -5.79 -2.33 -3.78
N ILE A 132 -6.95 -2.55 -4.43
CA ILE A 132 -7.02 -2.90 -5.86
C ILE A 132 -6.29 -1.85 -6.71
N ALA A 133 -6.53 -0.57 -6.44
CA ALA A 133 -5.92 0.52 -7.21
C ALA A 133 -4.39 0.52 -7.12
N SER A 134 -3.86 0.35 -5.90
CA SER A 134 -2.41 0.29 -5.67
C SER A 134 -1.77 -0.98 -6.26
N TYR A 135 -2.43 -2.13 -6.15
CA TYR A 135 -1.96 -3.38 -6.75
C TYR A 135 -1.92 -3.29 -8.27
N GLU A 136 -3.00 -2.79 -8.89
CA GLU A 136 -3.05 -2.63 -10.35
C GLU A 136 -1.91 -1.71 -10.81
N LEU A 137 -1.73 -0.54 -10.18
CA LEU A 137 -0.70 0.39 -10.60
C LEU A 137 0.72 -0.15 -10.40
N SER A 138 1.03 -0.72 -9.24
CA SER A 138 2.37 -1.27 -8.96
C SER A 138 2.71 -2.41 -9.92
N CYS A 139 1.79 -3.35 -10.14
CA CYS A 139 1.98 -4.45 -11.10
C CYS A 139 2.15 -3.94 -12.54
N ARG A 140 1.36 -2.95 -12.97
CA ARG A 140 1.49 -2.36 -14.32
C ARG A 140 2.83 -1.66 -14.53
N LEU A 141 3.35 -0.96 -13.51
CA LEU A 141 4.68 -0.35 -13.57
C LEU A 141 5.78 -1.43 -13.63
N ALA A 142 5.64 -2.50 -12.85
CA ALA A 142 6.53 -3.65 -12.87
C ALA A 142 6.54 -4.38 -14.23
N ASP A 143 5.38 -4.53 -14.86
CA ASP A 143 5.25 -5.10 -16.20
C ASP A 143 5.83 -4.20 -17.28
N ALA A 144 5.76 -2.88 -17.09
CA ALA A 144 6.24 -1.91 -18.06
C ALA A 144 7.78 -1.88 -18.12
N SER A 145 8.46 -1.73 -16.98
CA SER A 145 9.91 -1.57 -16.94
C SER A 145 10.54 -1.98 -15.61
N SER A 146 11.73 -2.58 -15.69
CA SER A 146 12.67 -2.59 -14.57
C SER A 146 13.36 -1.23 -14.42
N ILE A 147 13.61 -0.82 -13.18
CA ILE A 147 14.35 0.39 -12.80
C ILE A 147 15.61 0.08 -11.99
N ARG A 148 15.79 -1.16 -11.53
CA ARG A 148 16.98 -1.62 -10.82
C ARG A 148 18.27 -1.39 -11.58
N ASN A 149 18.28 -1.66 -12.90
CA ASN A 149 19.46 -1.43 -13.75
C ASN A 149 19.83 0.07 -13.91
N ARG A 150 18.98 0.99 -13.43
CA ARG A 150 19.24 2.43 -13.38
C ARG A 150 19.61 2.92 -11.99
N GLY A 151 19.81 2.01 -11.03
CA GLY A 151 20.20 2.32 -9.66
C GLY A 151 19.04 2.65 -8.72
N TRP A 152 17.79 2.46 -9.14
CA TRP A 152 16.61 2.72 -8.32
C TRP A 152 16.00 1.43 -7.77
N ASP A 153 15.45 1.50 -6.58
CA ASP A 153 14.75 0.39 -5.97
C ASP A 153 13.25 0.40 -6.33
N HIS A 154 12.67 -0.80 -6.44
CA HIS A 154 11.27 -1.05 -6.81
C HIS A 154 10.27 -0.40 -5.84
N VAL A 155 10.67 -0.11 -4.60
CA VAL A 155 9.86 0.65 -3.63
C VAL A 155 9.46 2.03 -4.15
N THR A 156 10.13 2.55 -5.18
CA THR A 156 9.69 3.76 -5.91
C THR A 156 8.30 3.57 -6.52
N TYR A 157 8.01 2.40 -7.09
CA TYR A 157 6.68 2.08 -7.62
C TYR A 157 5.66 1.91 -6.50
N ILE A 158 6.07 1.33 -5.37
CA ILE A 158 5.23 1.20 -4.17
C ILE A 158 4.82 2.58 -3.64
N ALA A 159 5.74 3.53 -3.53
CA ALA A 159 5.41 4.88 -3.05
C ALA A 159 4.35 5.59 -3.92
N ILE A 160 4.47 5.46 -5.25
CA ILE A 160 3.50 6.01 -6.21
C ILE A 160 2.15 5.28 -6.06
N ALA A 161 2.17 3.95 -6.00
CA ALA A 161 0.97 3.11 -5.89
C ALA A 161 0.23 3.29 -4.56
N SER A 162 0.95 3.46 -3.45
CA SER A 162 0.40 3.72 -2.12
C SER A 162 -0.36 5.05 -2.11
N SER A 163 0.19 6.08 -2.75
CA SER A 163 -0.47 7.39 -2.89
C SER A 163 -1.78 7.28 -3.67
N VAL A 164 -1.83 6.39 -4.68
CA VAL A 164 -3.03 6.12 -5.46
C VAL A 164 -4.07 5.35 -4.65
N GLY A 165 -3.65 4.32 -3.92
CA GLY A 165 -4.57 3.55 -3.07
C GLY A 165 -5.18 4.35 -1.92
N ALA A 166 -4.49 5.40 -1.45
CA ALA A 166 -4.94 6.25 -0.35
C ALA A 166 -5.82 7.46 -0.80
N SER A 167 -6.17 7.58 -2.09
CA SER A 167 -6.84 8.77 -2.69
C SER A 167 -8.35 8.67 -2.92
#